data_AF-A0A966B0Z2-F1
#
_entry.id   AF-A0A966B0Z2-F1
#
_cell.length_a   1.000
_cell.length_b   1.000
_cell.length_c   1.000
_cell.angle_alpha   90.00
_cell.angle_beta   90.00
_cell.angle_gamma   90.00
#
_symmetry.space_group_name_H-M   'P 1'
#
loop_
_entity.id
_entity.type
_entity.pdbx_description
1 polymer ?
#
loop_
_entity_poly.entity_id
_entity_poly.type
_entity_poly.pdbx_seq_one_letter_code
_entity_poly.pdbx_strand_id
1 'polypeptide(L)'
;MGKFKRIYYLGGFVILVLLAGTGCSNNNDAVATLKEQAAKDLSAAKEKAKRDLTVVKEQAQKDLIDAEKKAQKEIAKAREQTKVDEHIATLELEKVRKQAVADRAAAKKAERELSIVKKLSEGNLAATRKVAKEQLEAVKKKAAFDLAVLQEKVDKQIAAARADVTTQLQSIKSTPAMVYVKGGEFNMGFEGVATPEHKVTLSPFYIAKFETTYKLWIEVKSFASTNGYAFHLQGRAGTPWAPAMAGNNQPVTDICAWDALVWCNAYSEMEGFEPVYKTADNAVIRDSRHSNAGNLQAAVFDRSAKGFRLPTEAEWEYAARFRNKGDFAPGDFASGASANSSDIKATSEVAWFPFNSPAPNNHPQP
;
A
#
# COMPACT_ATOMS: atom_id res chain seq x y z
N MET A 1 -72.24 -75.37 2.09
CA MET A 1 -72.54 -76.22 3.27
C MET A 1 -74.05 -76.26 3.40
N GLY A 2 -74.77 -77.34 3.11
CA GLY A 2 -74.42 -78.73 3.31
C GLY A 2 -75.39 -79.30 4.32
N LYS A 3 -76.41 -80.01 3.81
CA LYS A 3 -77.05 -81.20 4.37
C LYS A 3 -77.75 -81.06 5.74
N PHE A 4 -78.97 -81.58 5.80
CA PHE A 4 -79.47 -82.61 6.73
C PHE A 4 -81.00 -82.44 6.83
N LYS A 5 -81.78 -83.21 6.06
CA LYS A 5 -82.25 -84.59 6.36
C LYS A 5 -83.18 -84.66 7.58
N ARG A 6 -84.47 -84.87 7.32
CA ARG A 6 -85.32 -85.99 7.83
C ARG A 6 -86.78 -85.67 7.45
N ILE A 7 -87.38 -86.38 6.48
CA ILE A 7 -88.00 -87.73 6.57
C ILE A 7 -89.23 -87.72 7.50
N TYR A 8 -90.43 -87.68 6.90
CA TYR A 8 -91.54 -88.65 7.04
C TYR A 8 -92.30 -88.64 5.67
N TYR A 9 -92.35 -89.72 4.88
CA TYR A 9 -93.30 -90.86 4.94
C TYR A 9 -94.77 -90.38 4.74
N LEU A 10 -95.65 -90.86 3.84
CA LEU A 10 -95.87 -92.09 3.05
C LEU A 10 -96.35 -91.67 1.63
N GLY A 11 -96.00 -92.30 0.48
CA GLY A 11 -96.34 -93.66 -0.01
C GLY A 11 -97.63 -93.59 -0.88
N GLY A 12 -97.69 -93.88 -2.19
CA GLY A 12 -96.81 -94.62 -3.08
C GLY A 12 -97.03 -96.14 -2.99
N PHE A 13 -97.78 -96.72 -3.94
CA PHE A 13 -97.99 -98.17 -4.20
C PHE A 13 -98.81 -98.93 -3.12
N VAL A 14 -99.82 -99.76 -3.45
CA VAL A 14 -99.69 -101.07 -4.14
C VAL A 14 -100.87 -101.36 -5.08
N ILE A 15 -100.49 -101.55 -6.34
CA ILE A 15 -101.13 -102.25 -7.47
C ILE A 15 -101.18 -103.76 -7.17
N LEU A 16 -102.26 -104.48 -7.56
CA LEU A 16 -102.33 -105.84 -8.18
C LEU A 16 -103.69 -106.48 -7.80
N VAL A 17 -104.65 -106.69 -8.71
CA VAL A 17 -104.70 -107.73 -9.76
C VAL A 17 -104.43 -109.13 -9.22
N LEU A 18 -105.48 -109.95 -9.10
CA LEU A 18 -105.55 -111.43 -9.24
C LEU A 18 -106.99 -111.89 -8.94
N LEU A 19 -107.85 -112.05 -9.96
CA LEU A 19 -108.10 -113.33 -10.66
C LEU A 19 -108.31 -114.52 -9.71
N ALA A 20 -109.58 -114.92 -9.51
CA ALA A 20 -110.13 -116.22 -9.90
C ALA A 20 -111.29 -116.66 -8.99
N GLY A 21 -112.42 -117.00 -9.61
CA GLY A 21 -113.45 -117.96 -9.16
C GLY A 21 -114.18 -117.62 -7.85
N THR A 22 -115.49 -117.53 -7.75
CA THR A 22 -116.58 -118.10 -8.54
C THR A 22 -117.86 -117.41 -8.08
N GLY A 23 -118.81 -117.15 -8.98
CA GLY A 23 -120.22 -116.95 -8.61
C GLY A 23 -120.69 -115.51 -8.48
N CYS A 24 -121.36 -115.05 -9.55
CA CYS A 24 -122.55 -114.21 -9.58
C CYS A 24 -122.70 -112.96 -8.68
N SER A 25 -122.86 -111.81 -9.36
CA SER A 25 -123.81 -110.71 -9.08
C SER A 25 -123.42 -109.55 -8.11
N ASN A 26 -123.33 -108.35 -8.73
CA ASN A 26 -123.66 -106.99 -8.27
C ASN A 26 -122.90 -106.33 -7.09
N ASN A 27 -121.95 -105.43 -7.43
CA ASN A 27 -121.13 -104.66 -6.47
C ASN A 27 -121.05 -103.14 -6.81
N ASN A 28 -122.18 -102.53 -7.19
CA ASN A 28 -122.28 -101.09 -7.50
C ASN A 28 -122.21 -100.18 -6.25
N ASP A 29 -122.38 -100.73 -5.03
CA ASP A 29 -122.44 -99.94 -3.80
C ASP A 29 -121.05 -99.64 -3.19
N ALA A 30 -120.03 -100.45 -3.47
CA ALA A 30 -118.66 -100.25 -2.95
C ALA A 30 -117.89 -99.12 -3.68
N VAL A 31 -118.21 -98.86 -4.94
CA VAL A 31 -117.58 -97.79 -5.74
C VAL A 31 -118.17 -96.41 -5.41
N ALA A 32 -119.44 -96.36 -5.00
CA ALA A 32 -120.10 -95.13 -4.58
C ALA A 32 -119.56 -94.61 -3.24
N THR A 33 -119.32 -95.50 -2.27
CA THR A 33 -118.83 -95.16 -0.93
C THR A 33 -117.37 -94.67 -0.92
N LEU A 34 -116.49 -95.27 -1.74
CA LEU A 34 -115.09 -94.81 -1.86
C LEU A 34 -114.95 -93.44 -2.56
N LYS A 35 -115.81 -93.15 -3.55
CA LYS A 35 -115.86 -91.82 -4.19
C LYS A 35 -116.33 -90.74 -3.23
N GLU A 36 -117.28 -91.05 -2.35
CA GLU A 36 -117.77 -90.10 -1.35
C GLU A 36 -116.71 -89.79 -0.28
N GLN A 37 -115.96 -90.80 0.18
CA GLN A 37 -114.89 -90.60 1.16
C GLN A 37 -113.71 -89.80 0.58
N ALA A 38 -113.27 -90.11 -0.64
CA ALA A 38 -112.21 -89.35 -1.32
C ALA A 38 -112.62 -87.89 -1.59
N ALA A 39 -113.91 -87.63 -1.87
CA ALA A 39 -114.43 -86.28 -2.02
C ALA A 39 -114.47 -85.51 -0.69
N LYS A 40 -114.77 -86.17 0.43
CA LYS A 40 -114.71 -85.58 1.79
C LYS A 40 -113.28 -85.28 2.22
N ASP A 41 -112.33 -86.18 1.98
CA ASP A 41 -110.93 -85.95 2.36
C ASP A 41 -110.28 -84.85 1.50
N LEU A 42 -110.63 -84.77 0.21
CA LEU A 42 -110.18 -83.67 -0.67
C LEU A 42 -110.78 -82.32 -0.24
N SER A 43 -112.04 -82.29 0.19
CA SER A 43 -112.65 -81.05 0.69
C SER A 43 -112.03 -80.62 2.03
N ALA A 44 -111.78 -81.57 2.94
CA ALA A 44 -111.12 -81.31 4.21
C ALA A 44 -109.68 -80.83 4.05
N ALA A 45 -108.91 -81.42 3.12
CA ALA A 45 -107.54 -81.01 2.81
C ALA A 45 -107.51 -79.62 2.17
N LYS A 46 -108.45 -79.31 1.26
CA LYS A 46 -108.59 -77.96 0.66
C LYS A 46 -108.92 -76.92 1.72
N GLU A 47 -109.85 -77.21 2.63
CA GLU A 47 -110.21 -76.30 3.70
C GLU A 47 -109.08 -76.10 4.72
N LYS A 48 -108.31 -77.15 5.04
CA LYS A 48 -107.11 -77.02 5.86
C LYS A 48 -106.03 -76.18 5.18
N ALA A 49 -105.73 -76.45 3.92
CA ALA A 49 -104.74 -75.67 3.16
C ALA A 49 -105.15 -74.19 3.01
N LYS A 50 -106.46 -73.93 2.87
CA LYS A 50 -107.00 -72.57 2.82
C LYS A 50 -106.84 -71.85 4.16
N ARG A 51 -107.11 -72.52 5.29
CA ARG A 51 -106.86 -71.99 6.64
C ARG A 51 -105.37 -71.72 6.89
N ASP A 52 -104.51 -72.67 6.58
CA ASP A 52 -103.06 -72.53 6.77
C ASP A 52 -102.51 -71.38 5.90
N LEU A 53 -103.01 -71.23 4.66
CA LEU A 53 -102.66 -70.10 3.78
C LEU A 53 -103.11 -68.75 4.35
N THR A 54 -104.29 -68.69 4.98
CA THR A 54 -104.78 -67.47 5.64
C THR A 54 -103.88 -67.11 6.83
N VAL A 55 -103.54 -68.08 7.68
CA VAL A 55 -102.66 -67.86 8.84
C VAL A 55 -101.26 -67.40 8.40
N VAL A 56 -100.69 -68.02 7.36
CA VAL A 56 -99.38 -67.60 6.82
C VAL A 56 -99.45 -66.19 6.23
N LYS A 57 -100.54 -65.83 5.54
CA LYS A 57 -100.72 -64.47 5.01
C LYS A 57 -100.86 -63.43 6.12
N GLU A 58 -101.66 -63.72 7.16
CA GLU A 58 -101.83 -62.84 8.32
C GLU A 58 -100.52 -62.66 9.08
N GLN A 59 -99.75 -63.73 9.29
CA GLN A 59 -98.45 -63.65 9.95
C GLN A 59 -97.42 -62.89 9.10
N ALA A 60 -97.35 -63.16 7.79
CA ALA A 60 -96.47 -62.41 6.89
C ALA A 60 -96.83 -60.92 6.82
N GLN A 61 -98.13 -60.58 6.88
CA GLN A 61 -98.58 -59.19 6.92
C GLN A 61 -98.24 -58.51 8.25
N LYS A 62 -98.32 -59.23 9.37
CA LYS A 62 -97.90 -58.73 10.68
C LYS A 62 -96.39 -58.49 10.75
N ASP A 63 -95.59 -59.45 10.27
CA ASP A 63 -94.13 -59.32 10.23
C ASP A 63 -93.68 -58.18 9.33
N LEU A 64 -94.38 -57.94 8.20
CA LEU A 64 -94.13 -56.80 7.33
C LEU A 64 -94.40 -55.47 8.05
N ILE A 65 -95.54 -55.35 8.75
CA ILE A 65 -95.89 -54.14 9.52
C ILE A 65 -94.87 -53.90 10.64
N ASP A 66 -94.44 -54.94 11.34
CA ASP A 66 -93.45 -54.83 12.42
C ASP A 66 -92.05 -54.47 11.87
N ALA A 67 -91.68 -55.01 10.71
CA ALA A 67 -90.45 -54.64 9.99
C ALA A 67 -90.50 -53.17 9.51
N GLU A 68 -91.64 -52.71 8.97
CA GLU A 68 -91.85 -51.32 8.55
C GLU A 68 -91.79 -50.36 9.74
N LYS A 69 -92.44 -50.67 10.87
CA LYS A 69 -92.36 -49.87 12.10
C LYS A 69 -90.94 -49.79 12.63
N LYS A 70 -90.19 -50.90 12.61
CA LYS A 70 -88.79 -50.93 13.02
C LYS A 70 -87.92 -50.08 12.09
N ALA A 71 -88.10 -50.20 10.77
CA ALA A 71 -87.40 -49.39 9.78
C ALA A 71 -87.70 -47.90 9.95
N GLN A 72 -88.97 -47.53 10.15
CA GLN A 72 -89.36 -46.14 10.41
C GLN A 72 -88.75 -45.59 11.70
N LYS A 73 -88.68 -46.38 12.77
CA LYS A 73 -88.05 -45.98 14.03
C LYS A 73 -86.55 -45.73 13.86
N GLU A 74 -85.84 -46.61 13.14
CA GLU A 74 -84.41 -46.42 12.85
C GLU A 74 -84.16 -45.23 11.92
N ILE A 75 -85.01 -45.01 10.90
CA ILE A 75 -84.95 -43.81 10.04
C ILE A 75 -85.18 -42.53 10.86
N ALA A 76 -86.14 -42.54 11.79
CA ALA A 76 -86.39 -41.39 12.66
C ALA A 76 -85.19 -41.09 13.56
N LYS A 77 -84.57 -42.13 14.14
CA LYS A 77 -83.35 -42.00 14.94
C LYS A 77 -82.16 -41.47 14.11
N ALA A 78 -81.96 -41.99 12.90
CA ALA A 78 -80.91 -41.54 11.99
C ALA A 78 -81.12 -40.08 11.58
N ARG A 79 -82.35 -39.66 11.26
CA ARG A 79 -82.67 -38.27 10.92
C ARG A 79 -82.36 -37.31 12.07
N GLU A 80 -82.66 -37.71 13.31
CA GLU A 80 -82.37 -36.87 14.47
C GLU A 80 -80.86 -36.77 14.72
N GLN A 81 -80.12 -37.87 14.53
CA GLN A 81 -78.66 -37.84 14.59
C GLN A 81 -78.06 -36.92 13.52
N THR A 82 -78.56 -36.95 12.28
CA THR A 82 -78.09 -36.06 11.21
C THR A 82 -78.30 -34.59 11.56
N LYS A 83 -79.44 -34.22 12.17
CA LYS A 83 -79.67 -32.83 12.62
C LYS A 83 -78.66 -32.40 13.69
N VAL A 84 -78.33 -33.29 14.63
CA VAL A 84 -77.34 -33.02 15.67
C VAL A 84 -75.95 -32.83 15.04
N ASP A 85 -75.57 -33.69 14.10
CA ASP A 85 -74.28 -33.60 13.42
C ASP A 85 -74.18 -32.32 12.55
N GLU A 86 -75.25 -31.94 11.86
CA GLU A 86 -75.34 -30.66 11.13
C GLU A 86 -75.20 -29.46 12.09
N HIS A 87 -75.83 -29.50 13.25
CA HIS A 87 -75.71 -28.43 14.24
C HIS A 87 -74.28 -28.34 14.82
N ILE A 88 -73.65 -29.47 15.13
CA ILE A 88 -72.25 -29.50 15.59
C ILE A 88 -71.32 -28.92 14.52
N ALA A 89 -71.48 -29.35 13.26
CA ALA A 89 -70.68 -28.86 12.15
C ALA A 89 -70.83 -27.33 11.97
N THR A 90 -72.05 -26.78 12.11
CA THR A 90 -72.26 -25.32 12.01
C THR A 90 -71.61 -24.56 13.16
N LEU A 91 -71.69 -25.07 14.40
CA LEU A 91 -71.02 -24.47 15.55
C LEU A 91 -69.49 -24.50 15.43
N GLU A 92 -68.93 -25.60 14.91
CA GLU A 92 -67.50 -25.71 14.65
C GLU A 92 -67.06 -24.73 13.55
N LEU A 93 -67.82 -24.62 12.46
CA LEU A 93 -67.57 -23.66 11.39
C LEU A 93 -67.63 -22.21 11.88
N GLU A 94 -68.55 -21.90 12.80
CA GLU A 94 -68.65 -20.58 13.41
C GLU A 94 -67.43 -20.26 14.31
N LYS A 95 -66.99 -21.23 15.12
CA LYS A 95 -65.76 -21.08 15.95
C LYS A 95 -64.53 -20.85 15.07
N VAL A 96 -64.35 -21.65 14.01
CA VAL A 96 -63.24 -21.51 13.07
C VAL A 96 -63.29 -20.14 12.36
N ARG A 97 -64.49 -19.68 11.95
CA ARG A 97 -64.66 -18.35 11.34
C ARG A 97 -64.30 -17.22 12.32
N LYS A 98 -64.74 -17.31 13.58
CA LYS A 98 -64.41 -16.32 14.62
C LYS A 98 -62.90 -16.27 14.87
N GLN A 99 -62.24 -17.43 14.95
CA GLN A 99 -60.79 -17.50 15.10
C GLN A 99 -60.05 -16.91 13.88
N ALA A 100 -60.46 -17.26 12.67
CA ALA A 100 -59.84 -16.76 11.45
C ALA A 100 -59.95 -15.23 11.30
N VAL A 101 -61.06 -14.63 11.77
CA VAL A 101 -61.21 -13.16 11.80
C VAL A 101 -60.26 -12.52 12.81
N ALA A 102 -60.10 -13.13 13.99
CA ALA A 102 -59.16 -12.66 15.01
C ALA A 102 -57.70 -12.75 14.50
N ASP A 103 -57.32 -13.87 13.89
CA ASP A 103 -55.99 -14.08 13.32
C ASP A 103 -55.71 -13.09 12.18
N ARG A 104 -56.70 -12.82 11.33
CA ARG A 104 -56.59 -11.82 10.26
C ARG A 104 -56.44 -10.39 10.80
N ALA A 105 -57.10 -10.07 11.91
CA ALA A 105 -56.96 -8.77 12.58
C ALA A 105 -55.56 -8.63 13.22
N ALA A 106 -55.06 -9.69 13.87
CA ALA A 106 -53.71 -9.74 14.43
C ALA A 106 -52.63 -9.61 13.34
N ALA A 107 -52.79 -10.31 12.21
CA ALA A 107 -51.88 -10.22 11.07
C ALA A 107 -51.83 -8.79 10.49
N LYS A 108 -52.98 -8.14 10.30
CA LYS A 108 -53.03 -6.74 9.85
C LYS A 108 -52.38 -5.77 10.82
N LYS A 109 -52.49 -6.03 12.13
CA LYS A 109 -51.83 -5.23 13.17
C LYS A 109 -50.30 -5.39 13.07
N ALA A 110 -49.81 -6.62 12.96
CA ALA A 110 -48.39 -6.92 12.80
C ALA A 110 -47.79 -6.32 11.52
N GLU A 111 -48.50 -6.35 10.40
CA GLU A 111 -48.06 -5.71 9.15
C GLU A 111 -47.90 -4.18 9.28
N ARG A 112 -48.81 -3.52 10.00
CA ARG A 112 -48.71 -2.08 10.27
C ARG A 112 -47.51 -1.76 11.16
N GLU A 113 -47.28 -2.54 12.21
CA GLU A 113 -46.12 -2.39 13.10
C GLU A 113 -44.81 -2.61 12.31
N LEU A 114 -44.73 -3.63 11.45
CA LEU A 114 -43.58 -3.88 10.59
C LEU A 114 -43.30 -2.71 9.62
N SER A 115 -44.34 -2.10 9.05
CA SER A 115 -44.21 -0.93 8.16
C SER A 115 -43.63 0.29 8.89
N ILE A 116 -44.07 0.52 10.13
CA ILE A 116 -43.57 1.63 10.97
C ILE A 116 -42.10 1.41 11.32
N VAL A 117 -41.73 0.21 11.79
CA VAL A 117 -40.34 -0.14 12.13
C VAL A 117 -39.42 0.03 10.92
N LYS A 118 -39.85 -0.42 9.73
CA LYS A 118 -39.07 -0.27 8.50
C LYS A 118 -38.79 1.19 8.17
N LYS A 119 -39.82 2.05 8.18
CA LYS A 119 -39.66 3.50 7.91
C LYS A 119 -38.73 4.20 8.91
N LEU A 120 -38.82 3.88 10.20
CA LEU A 120 -37.93 4.40 11.24
C LEU A 120 -36.47 3.97 11.01
N SER A 121 -36.24 2.71 10.63
CA SER A 121 -34.90 2.18 10.38
C SER A 121 -34.22 2.83 9.16
N GLU A 122 -34.98 3.05 8.08
CA GLU A 122 -34.47 3.68 6.85
C GLU A 122 -34.09 5.15 7.07
N GLY A 123 -34.90 5.90 7.84
CA GLY A 123 -34.62 7.29 8.21
C GLY A 123 -33.35 7.43 9.07
N ASN A 124 -33.19 6.58 10.08
CA ASN A 124 -32.00 6.59 10.95
C ASN A 124 -30.72 6.22 10.18
N LEU A 125 -30.78 5.25 9.26
CA LEU A 125 -29.64 4.89 8.42
C LEU A 125 -29.24 6.02 7.45
N ALA A 126 -30.21 6.73 6.88
CA ALA A 126 -29.94 7.84 5.97
C ALA A 126 -29.27 9.02 6.69
N ALA A 127 -29.77 9.39 7.87
CA ALA A 127 -29.16 10.44 8.70
C ALA A 127 -27.72 10.07 9.12
N THR A 128 -27.52 8.83 9.57
CA THR A 128 -26.19 8.34 9.97
C THR A 128 -25.19 8.35 8.80
N ARG A 129 -25.61 7.94 7.60
CA ARG A 129 -24.78 7.99 6.38
C ARG A 129 -24.44 9.42 5.96
N LYS A 130 -25.36 10.37 6.14
CA LYS A 130 -25.11 11.79 5.82
C LYS A 130 -24.03 12.37 6.73
N VAL A 131 -24.16 12.19 8.04
CA VAL A 131 -23.15 12.64 9.02
C VAL A 131 -21.80 11.98 8.76
N ALA A 132 -21.77 10.67 8.48
CA ALA A 132 -20.53 9.96 8.16
C ALA A 132 -19.84 10.49 6.90
N LYS A 133 -20.61 10.86 5.85
CA LYS A 133 -20.05 11.48 4.64
C LYS A 133 -19.48 12.87 4.90
N GLU A 134 -20.19 13.70 5.66
CA GLU A 134 -19.72 15.05 6.01
C GLU A 134 -18.43 14.99 6.85
N GLN A 135 -18.37 14.08 7.82
CA GLN A 135 -17.16 13.82 8.61
C GLN A 135 -16.01 13.31 7.75
N LEU A 136 -16.27 12.38 6.81
CA LEU A 136 -15.25 11.86 5.90
C LEU A 136 -14.64 12.97 5.02
N GLU A 137 -15.48 13.85 4.47
CA GLU A 137 -15.00 14.98 3.65
C GLU A 137 -14.22 16.02 4.48
N ALA A 138 -14.61 16.26 5.73
CA ALA A 138 -13.84 17.09 6.64
C ALA A 138 -12.44 16.50 6.93
N VAL A 139 -12.37 15.19 7.19
CA VAL A 139 -11.10 14.48 7.42
C VAL A 139 -10.21 14.53 6.18
N LYS A 140 -10.77 14.30 4.98
CA LYS A 140 -10.00 14.40 3.71
C LYS A 140 -9.42 15.79 3.50
N LYS A 141 -10.21 16.85 3.71
CA LYS A 141 -9.74 18.24 3.59
C LYS A 141 -8.60 18.54 4.56
N LYS A 142 -8.71 18.09 5.81
CA LYS A 142 -7.65 18.25 6.81
C LYS A 142 -6.37 17.51 6.39
N ALA A 143 -6.49 16.26 5.95
CA ALA A 143 -5.34 15.47 5.50
C ALA A 143 -4.64 16.10 4.28
N ALA A 144 -5.39 16.65 3.32
CA ALA A 144 -4.82 17.34 2.18
C ALA A 144 -4.05 18.61 2.58
N PHE A 145 -4.57 19.38 3.55
CA PHE A 145 -3.88 20.55 4.10
C PHE A 145 -2.58 20.17 4.82
N ASP A 146 -2.65 19.17 5.71
CA ASP A 146 -1.48 18.69 6.46
C ASP A 146 -0.38 18.18 5.51
N LEU A 147 -0.75 17.49 4.42
CA LEU A 147 0.18 17.03 3.39
C LEU A 147 0.85 18.20 2.63
N ALA A 148 0.10 19.25 2.29
CA ALA A 148 0.66 20.42 1.62
C ALA A 148 1.68 21.16 2.49
N VAL A 149 1.40 21.30 3.79
CA VAL A 149 2.33 21.90 4.76
C VAL A 149 3.60 21.07 4.90
N LEU A 150 3.47 19.73 4.93
CA LEU A 150 4.63 18.84 4.96
C LEU A 150 5.47 18.94 3.68
N GLN A 151 4.83 19.01 2.52
CA GLN A 151 5.53 19.14 1.24
C GLN A 151 6.35 20.43 1.20
N GLU A 152 5.77 21.57 1.60
CA GLU A 152 6.48 22.85 1.66
C GLU A 152 7.69 22.80 2.62
N LYS A 153 7.55 22.11 3.76
CA LYS A 153 8.65 21.95 4.72
C LYS A 153 9.79 21.11 4.15
N VAL A 154 9.47 20.02 3.45
CA VAL A 154 10.45 19.16 2.77
C VAL A 154 11.17 19.91 1.67
N ASP A 155 10.45 20.67 0.84
CA ASP A 155 11.04 21.45 -0.26
C ASP A 155 12.04 22.50 0.27
N LYS A 156 11.71 23.18 1.38
CA LYS A 156 12.61 24.11 2.06
C LYS A 156 13.88 23.42 2.58
N GLN A 157 13.76 22.23 3.17
CA GLN A 157 14.91 21.46 3.64
C GLN A 157 15.81 21.00 2.49
N ILE A 158 15.23 20.53 1.39
CA ILE A 158 15.98 20.14 0.18
C ILE A 158 16.72 21.33 -0.41
N ALA A 159 16.09 22.51 -0.49
CA ALA A 159 16.72 23.72 -0.98
C ALA A 159 17.94 24.13 -0.14
N ALA A 160 17.82 24.09 1.18
CA ALA A 160 18.92 24.39 2.10
C ALA A 160 20.09 23.40 1.94
N ALA A 161 19.80 22.09 1.87
CA ALA A 161 20.82 21.06 1.67
C ALA A 161 21.56 21.22 0.34
N ARG A 162 20.86 21.58 -0.75
CA ARG A 162 21.47 21.84 -2.05
C ARG A 162 22.41 23.05 -2.03
N ALA A 163 22.04 24.11 -1.31
CA ALA A 163 22.88 25.30 -1.17
C ALA A 163 24.18 24.99 -0.42
N ASP A 164 24.11 24.21 0.65
CA ASP A 164 25.29 23.76 1.41
C ASP A 164 26.24 22.91 0.54
N VAL A 165 25.70 21.90 -0.15
CA VAL A 165 26.50 21.05 -1.07
C VAL A 165 27.12 21.88 -2.20
N THR A 166 26.41 22.87 -2.73
CA THR A 166 26.95 23.75 -3.78
C THR A 166 28.11 24.60 -3.26
N THR A 167 28.00 25.09 -2.04
CA THR A 167 29.05 25.87 -1.36
C THR A 167 30.30 25.01 -1.14
N GLN A 168 30.13 23.78 -0.65
CA GLN A 168 31.23 22.83 -0.47
C GLN A 168 31.90 22.42 -1.79
N LEU A 169 31.12 22.26 -2.87
CA LEU A 169 31.67 21.96 -4.20
C LEU A 169 32.44 23.14 -4.81
N GLN A 170 32.05 24.37 -4.48
CA GLN A 170 32.77 25.56 -4.90
C GLN A 170 34.11 25.69 -4.16
N SER A 171 34.15 25.45 -2.84
CA SER A 171 35.41 25.48 -2.09
C SER A 171 36.42 24.43 -2.60
N ILE A 172 35.98 23.19 -2.84
CA ILE A 172 36.85 22.12 -3.38
C ILE A 172 37.45 22.48 -4.76
N LYS A 173 36.74 23.27 -5.58
CA LYS A 173 37.24 23.70 -6.90
C LYS A 173 38.20 24.88 -6.83
N SER A 174 38.22 25.60 -5.73
CA SER A 174 38.97 26.84 -5.57
C SER A 174 40.20 26.69 -4.68
N THR A 175 40.33 25.62 -3.91
CA THR A 175 41.56 25.35 -3.17
C THR A 175 42.72 24.99 -4.11
N PRO A 176 43.87 25.71 -4.09
CA PRO A 176 45.04 25.29 -4.84
C PRO A 176 45.46 23.91 -4.32
N ALA A 177 45.82 23.01 -5.23
CA ALA A 177 46.29 21.68 -4.85
C ALA A 177 47.58 21.80 -4.02
N MET A 178 47.45 21.75 -2.69
CA MET A 178 48.57 21.84 -1.76
C MET A 178 49.25 20.48 -1.64
N VAL A 179 50.57 20.45 -1.80
CA VAL A 179 51.40 19.25 -1.71
C VAL A 179 52.09 19.23 -0.35
N TYR A 180 51.99 18.11 0.36
CA TYR A 180 52.71 17.90 1.61
C TYR A 180 54.20 17.69 1.35
N VAL A 181 55.01 18.51 1.99
CA VAL A 181 56.47 18.41 2.03
C VAL A 181 56.87 17.97 3.43
N LYS A 182 57.53 16.82 3.54
CA LYS A 182 57.93 16.23 4.83
C LYS A 182 58.88 17.13 5.64
N GLY A 183 59.57 18.07 4.99
CA GLY A 183 60.68 18.80 5.60
C GLY A 183 61.88 17.88 5.86
N GLY A 184 62.92 18.44 6.48
CA GLY A 184 64.19 17.78 6.70
C GLY A 184 65.36 18.75 6.71
N GLU A 185 66.58 18.22 6.74
CA GLU A 185 67.80 18.99 6.55
C GLU A 185 68.17 19.03 5.07
N PHE A 186 68.62 20.20 4.59
CA PHE A 186 69.28 20.35 3.30
C PHE A 186 70.32 21.46 3.38
N ASN A 187 71.22 21.50 2.41
CA ASN A 187 72.11 22.64 2.25
C ASN A 187 71.48 23.66 1.29
N MET A 188 71.18 24.84 1.82
CA MET A 188 70.65 25.97 1.07
C MET A 188 71.81 26.77 0.48
N GLY A 189 71.64 27.24 -0.75
CA GLY A 189 72.68 27.92 -1.51
C GLY A 189 73.50 26.96 -2.37
N PHE A 190 74.35 27.56 -3.20
CA PHE A 190 75.26 26.87 -4.11
C PHE A 190 76.38 27.82 -4.56
N GLU A 191 77.61 27.34 -4.55
CA GLU A 191 78.78 28.13 -4.95
C GLU A 191 78.64 28.70 -6.37
N GLY A 192 78.91 30.00 -6.54
CA GLY A 192 78.75 30.69 -7.82
C GLY A 192 77.30 31.04 -8.20
N VAL A 193 76.31 30.65 -7.39
CA VAL A 193 74.89 31.02 -7.58
C VAL A 193 74.36 31.80 -6.37
N ALA A 194 74.45 31.25 -5.16
CA ALA A 194 74.01 31.87 -3.91
C ALA A 194 74.88 31.39 -2.74
N THR A 195 75.73 32.27 -2.20
CA THR A 195 76.74 31.93 -1.19
C THR A 195 76.56 32.69 0.13
N PRO A 196 77.02 32.13 1.27
CA PRO A 196 77.59 30.80 1.43
C PRO A 196 76.53 29.70 1.47
N GLU A 197 76.91 28.50 1.03
CA GLU A 197 76.12 27.30 1.26
C GLU A 197 76.06 27.03 2.78
N HIS A 198 74.87 26.78 3.31
CA HIS A 198 74.65 26.56 4.73
C HIS A 198 73.52 25.56 4.98
N LYS A 199 73.62 24.81 6.08
CA LYS A 199 72.62 23.80 6.44
C LYS A 199 71.37 24.46 7.03
N VAL A 200 70.20 24.07 6.54
CA VAL A 200 68.89 24.51 7.04
C VAL A 200 68.04 23.29 7.39
N THR A 201 67.31 23.36 8.51
CA THR A 201 66.35 22.35 8.94
C THR A 201 64.94 22.91 8.85
N LEU A 202 64.07 22.25 8.07
CA LEU A 202 62.67 22.63 7.89
C LEU A 202 61.73 21.64 8.57
N SER A 203 60.71 22.18 9.25
CA SER A 203 59.55 21.39 9.67
C SER A 203 58.69 21.00 8.46
N PRO A 204 57.81 19.99 8.56
CA PRO A 204 56.88 19.68 7.50
C PRO A 204 55.95 20.86 7.18
N PHE A 205 55.63 21.04 5.92
CA PHE A 205 54.75 22.11 5.44
C PHE A 205 53.98 21.67 4.20
N TYR A 206 53.03 22.51 3.78
CA TYR A 206 52.35 22.35 2.51
C TYR A 206 52.73 23.50 1.59
N ILE A 207 52.94 23.21 0.30
CA ILE A 207 53.18 24.22 -0.72
C ILE A 207 52.25 24.00 -1.90
N ALA A 208 51.80 25.07 -2.54
CA ALA A 208 50.96 24.95 -3.73
C ALA A 208 51.73 24.20 -4.83
N LYS A 209 51.06 23.25 -5.48
CA LYS A 209 51.65 22.47 -6.58
C LYS A 209 52.04 23.34 -7.78
N PHE A 210 51.29 24.42 -7.99
CA PHE A 210 51.45 25.36 -9.10
C PHE A 210 51.42 26.78 -8.55
N GLU A 211 51.89 27.75 -9.34
CA GLU A 211 51.70 29.16 -9.03
C GLU A 211 50.21 29.50 -8.93
N THR A 212 49.88 30.50 -8.10
CA THR A 212 48.50 30.96 -7.96
C THR A 212 47.97 31.41 -9.32
N THR A 213 46.85 30.82 -9.75
CA THR A 213 46.24 31.16 -11.03
C THR A 213 45.54 32.51 -10.96
N TYR A 214 45.45 33.21 -12.10
CA TYR A 214 44.70 34.46 -12.19
C TYR A 214 43.22 34.25 -11.85
N LYS A 215 42.64 33.10 -12.19
CA LYS A 215 41.27 32.73 -11.78
C LYS A 215 41.11 32.70 -10.25
N LEU A 216 41.99 31.99 -9.54
CA LEU A 216 41.93 31.92 -8.09
C LEU A 216 42.20 33.31 -7.47
N TRP A 217 43.14 34.06 -8.04
CA TRP A 217 43.43 35.42 -7.61
C TRP A 217 42.20 36.33 -7.62
N ILE A 218 41.45 36.39 -8.73
CA ILE A 218 40.26 37.25 -8.86
C ILE A 218 39.11 36.79 -7.96
N GLU A 219 38.97 35.47 -7.74
CA GLU A 219 37.94 34.91 -6.87
C GLU A 219 38.14 35.36 -5.42
N VAL A 220 39.36 35.20 -4.90
CA VAL A 220 39.72 35.67 -3.56
C VAL A 220 39.61 37.18 -3.46
N LYS A 221 40.02 37.94 -4.48
CA LYS A 221 39.85 39.40 -4.47
C LYS A 221 38.39 39.83 -4.44
N SER A 222 37.50 39.08 -5.09
CA SER A 222 36.05 39.31 -5.02
C SER A 222 35.55 39.14 -3.59
N PHE A 223 35.89 38.01 -2.94
CA PHE A 223 35.62 37.80 -1.51
C PHE A 223 36.19 38.95 -0.66
N ALA A 224 37.47 39.25 -0.84
CA ALA A 224 38.22 40.22 -0.08
C ALA A 224 37.60 41.64 -0.13
N SER A 225 37.08 42.04 -1.31
CA SER A 225 36.44 43.35 -1.51
C SER A 225 35.19 43.58 -0.67
N THR A 226 34.52 42.51 -0.26
CA THR A 226 33.34 42.54 0.63
C THR A 226 33.69 42.27 2.09
N ASN A 227 34.96 41.94 2.39
CA ASN A 227 35.46 41.56 3.70
C ASN A 227 36.58 42.51 4.22
N GLY A 228 36.54 43.77 3.79
CA GLY A 228 37.39 44.84 4.33
C GLY A 228 38.86 44.81 3.89
N TYR A 229 39.17 44.10 2.80
CA TYR A 229 40.50 44.09 2.21
C TYR A 229 40.64 45.10 1.06
N ALA A 230 41.83 45.66 0.92
CA ALA A 230 42.18 46.58 -0.16
C ALA A 230 43.51 46.18 -0.82
N PHE A 231 43.52 46.20 -2.15
CA PHE A 231 44.69 45.83 -2.95
C PHE A 231 45.28 47.03 -3.67
N HIS A 232 46.61 47.07 -3.81
CA HIS A 232 47.33 48.07 -4.58
C HIS A 232 47.21 47.80 -6.08
N LEU A 233 47.52 46.56 -6.49
CA LEU A 233 47.48 46.15 -7.90
C LEU A 233 46.30 45.23 -8.20
N GLN A 234 45.87 45.26 -9.46
CA GLN A 234 44.78 44.41 -9.89
C GLN A 234 45.19 42.96 -10.11
N GLY A 235 46.45 42.73 -10.50
CA GLY A 235 46.92 41.48 -11.07
C GLY A 235 46.45 41.33 -12.53
N ARG A 236 47.19 40.55 -13.31
CA ARG A 236 46.84 40.18 -14.69
C ARG A 236 47.11 38.70 -14.91
N ALA A 237 46.53 38.12 -15.96
CA ALA A 237 46.92 36.79 -16.42
C ALA A 237 48.30 36.85 -17.10
N GLY A 238 49.07 35.75 -17.01
CA GLY A 238 50.42 35.66 -17.59
C GLY A 238 50.55 36.03 -19.06
N THR A 239 49.49 35.91 -19.88
CA THR A 239 49.46 36.38 -21.27
C THR A 239 48.65 37.68 -21.42
N PRO A 240 49.29 38.87 -21.41
CA PRO A 240 48.58 40.15 -21.47
C PRO A 240 47.86 40.42 -22.81
N TRP A 241 48.23 39.72 -23.89
CA TRP A 241 47.71 39.94 -25.26
C TRP A 241 46.68 38.90 -25.72
N ALA A 242 46.36 37.91 -24.88
CA ALA A 242 45.40 36.84 -25.22
C ALA A 242 44.26 36.85 -24.20
N PRO A 243 43.16 37.60 -24.44
CA PRO A 243 42.11 37.83 -23.43
C PRO A 243 41.26 36.60 -23.07
N ALA A 244 41.52 35.43 -23.65
CA ALA A 244 40.63 34.28 -23.51
C ALA A 244 41.29 32.93 -23.84
N MET A 245 42.57 32.70 -23.51
CA MET A 245 43.07 31.32 -23.52
C MET A 245 42.54 30.58 -22.26
N ALA A 246 41.56 29.72 -22.50
CA ALA A 246 41.01 28.67 -21.62
C ALA A 246 41.07 28.95 -20.11
N GLY A 247 40.01 29.56 -19.56
CA GLY A 247 39.64 29.41 -18.15
C GLY A 247 40.48 30.18 -17.12
N ASN A 248 41.38 31.09 -17.52
CA ASN A 248 42.21 31.91 -16.62
C ASN A 248 43.10 31.10 -15.65
N ASN A 249 43.48 29.88 -16.04
CA ASN A 249 44.34 28.99 -15.24
C ASN A 249 45.84 29.35 -15.30
N GLN A 250 46.20 30.42 -16.01
CA GLN A 250 47.58 30.93 -16.04
C GLN A 250 47.97 31.56 -14.71
N PRO A 251 49.27 31.63 -14.36
CA PRO A 251 49.73 32.34 -13.18
C PRO A 251 49.26 33.81 -13.17
N VAL A 252 48.92 34.32 -12.00
CA VAL A 252 48.74 35.76 -11.82
C VAL A 252 50.09 36.47 -11.92
N THR A 253 50.12 37.57 -12.65
CA THR A 253 51.26 38.46 -12.82
C THR A 253 50.88 39.89 -12.46
N ASP A 254 51.83 40.83 -12.48
CA ASP A 254 51.62 42.24 -12.14
C ASP A 254 51.01 42.47 -10.76
N ILE A 255 51.56 41.75 -9.78
CA ILE A 255 51.27 41.89 -8.35
C ILE A 255 52.57 42.25 -7.61
N CYS A 256 52.47 42.91 -6.46
CA CYS A 256 53.61 43.13 -5.59
C CYS A 256 53.58 42.17 -4.37
N ALA A 257 54.69 42.10 -3.64
CA ALA A 257 54.77 41.26 -2.45
C ALA A 257 53.68 41.62 -1.42
N TRP A 258 53.37 42.90 -1.25
CA TRP A 258 52.32 43.35 -0.32
C TRP A 258 50.93 42.87 -0.73
N ASP A 259 50.62 42.88 -2.04
CA ASP A 259 49.37 42.31 -2.54
C ASP A 259 49.31 40.81 -2.21
N ALA A 260 50.40 40.08 -2.38
CA ALA A 260 50.46 38.65 -2.06
C ALA A 260 50.25 38.35 -0.57
N LEU A 261 50.86 39.13 0.34
CA LEU A 261 50.67 39.01 1.79
C LEU A 261 49.19 39.17 2.17
N VAL A 262 48.59 40.25 1.70
CA VAL A 262 47.19 40.58 1.97
C VAL A 262 46.24 39.57 1.33
N TRP A 263 46.60 39.07 0.14
CA TRP A 263 45.87 38.01 -0.54
C TRP A 263 45.89 36.70 0.25
N CYS A 264 47.04 36.30 0.79
CA CYS A 264 47.15 35.11 1.65
C CYS A 264 46.25 35.20 2.89
N ASN A 265 46.15 36.38 3.53
CA ASN A 265 45.23 36.60 4.64
C ASN A 265 43.76 36.48 4.22
N ALA A 266 43.38 37.14 3.13
CA ALA A 266 42.02 37.04 2.59
C ALA A 266 41.67 35.60 2.21
N TYR A 267 42.61 34.88 1.60
CA TYR A 267 42.44 33.50 1.21
C TYR A 267 42.32 32.57 2.43
N SER A 268 43.11 32.82 3.48
CA SER A 268 42.98 32.10 4.75
C SER A 268 41.57 32.19 5.30
N GLU A 269 41.01 33.41 5.37
CA GLU A 269 39.65 33.60 5.89
C GLU A 269 38.57 33.02 4.99
N MET A 270 38.74 33.11 3.67
CA MET A 270 37.81 32.53 2.71
C MET A 270 37.69 31.00 2.88
N GLU A 271 38.80 30.34 3.25
CA GLU A 271 38.86 28.90 3.51
C GLU A 271 38.62 28.55 5.00
N GLY A 272 38.30 29.54 5.84
CA GLY A 272 37.98 29.34 7.27
C GLY A 272 39.19 29.20 8.20
N PHE A 273 40.39 29.59 7.76
CA PHE A 273 41.60 29.66 8.58
C PHE A 273 41.86 31.06 9.13
N GLU A 274 42.66 31.14 10.19
CA GLU A 274 43.13 32.40 10.74
C GLU A 274 44.15 33.09 9.81
N PRO A 275 44.06 34.42 9.61
CA PRO A 275 45.09 35.19 8.91
C PRO A 275 46.47 35.04 9.55
N VAL A 276 47.49 34.92 8.72
CA VAL A 276 48.86 34.69 9.18
C VAL A 276 49.63 36.01 9.34
N TYR A 277 49.48 36.95 8.40
CA TYR A 277 50.24 38.21 8.43
C TYR A 277 49.58 39.25 9.33
N LYS A 278 50.29 39.68 10.36
CA LYS A 278 49.83 40.63 11.37
C LYS A 278 50.86 41.72 11.61
N THR A 279 50.41 42.85 12.12
CA THR A 279 51.26 43.91 12.66
C THR A 279 51.86 43.49 14.01
N ALA A 280 52.82 44.27 14.52
CA ALA A 280 53.48 43.98 15.80
C ALA A 280 52.52 43.98 17.01
N ASP A 281 51.43 44.74 16.93
CA ASP A 281 50.32 44.77 17.90
C ASP A 281 49.24 43.70 17.61
N ASN A 282 49.57 42.70 16.77
CA ASN A 282 48.74 41.53 16.48
C ASN A 282 47.45 41.84 15.68
N ALA A 283 47.38 42.98 14.99
CA ALA A 283 46.27 43.31 14.10
C ALA A 283 46.46 42.68 12.71
N VAL A 284 45.38 42.14 12.12
CA VAL A 284 45.43 41.51 10.79
C VAL A 284 45.70 42.56 9.71
N ILE A 285 46.67 42.30 8.85
CA ILE A 285 46.99 43.19 7.73
C ILE A 285 46.03 42.90 6.57
N ARG A 286 45.24 43.90 6.19
CA ARG A 286 44.19 43.80 5.14
C ARG A 286 44.35 44.77 3.97
N ASP A 287 45.33 45.65 4.02
CA ASP A 287 45.53 46.71 3.02
C ASP A 287 46.97 46.69 2.49
N SER A 288 47.14 46.41 1.20
CA SER A 288 48.45 46.38 0.54
C SER A 288 48.83 47.70 -0.12
N ARG A 289 47.98 48.74 -0.04
CA ARG A 289 48.24 50.04 -0.66
C ARG A 289 49.40 50.75 0.04
N HIS A 290 50.08 51.60 -0.72
CA HIS A 290 51.23 52.39 -0.25
C HIS A 290 50.95 53.22 1.01
N SER A 291 49.69 53.64 1.25
CA SER A 291 49.28 54.32 2.48
C SER A 291 49.47 53.47 3.76
N ASN A 292 49.56 52.14 3.63
CA ASN A 292 49.76 51.20 4.73
C ASN A 292 51.20 50.63 4.78
N ALA A 293 52.15 51.25 4.08
CA ALA A 293 53.52 50.75 3.93
C ALA A 293 54.21 50.43 5.28
N GLY A 294 54.01 51.24 6.32
CA GLY A 294 54.62 51.00 7.63
C GLY A 294 54.22 49.66 8.26
N ASN A 295 52.94 49.32 8.21
CA ASN A 295 52.43 48.03 8.69
C ASN A 295 52.88 46.86 7.82
N LEU A 296 52.96 47.06 6.50
CA LEU A 296 53.41 46.04 5.55
C LEU A 296 54.91 45.74 5.67
N GLN A 297 55.73 46.75 5.96
CA GLN A 297 57.17 46.60 6.19
C GLN A 297 57.47 45.89 7.52
N ALA A 298 56.65 46.13 8.54
CA ALA A 298 56.75 45.47 9.84
C ALA A 298 55.96 44.16 9.92
N ALA A 299 55.41 43.67 8.81
CA ALA A 299 54.56 42.50 8.78
C ALA A 299 55.33 41.27 9.28
N VAL A 300 54.77 40.59 10.28
CA VAL A 300 55.24 39.30 10.75
C VAL A 300 54.16 38.27 10.52
N PHE A 301 54.55 37.05 10.19
CA PHE A 301 53.61 35.95 10.04
C PHE A 301 53.55 35.14 11.33
N ASP A 302 52.35 34.94 11.85
CA ASP A 302 52.07 34.12 13.02
C ASP A 302 52.35 32.64 12.71
N ARG A 303 53.43 32.11 13.28
CA ARG A 303 53.87 30.72 13.05
C ARG A 303 52.92 29.68 13.64
N SER A 304 52.01 30.07 14.53
CA SER A 304 51.03 29.16 15.13
C SER A 304 49.76 29.03 14.27
N ALA A 305 49.42 30.07 13.51
CA ALA A 305 48.29 30.10 12.60
C ALA A 305 48.41 29.02 11.51
N LYS A 306 47.25 28.51 11.07
CA LYS A 306 47.14 27.46 10.04
C LYS A 306 46.71 27.98 8.67
N GLY A 307 46.65 29.30 8.52
CA GLY A 307 46.33 29.94 7.25
C GLY A 307 47.45 29.85 6.21
N PHE A 308 47.17 30.39 5.03
CA PHE A 308 48.10 30.46 3.91
C PHE A 308 49.08 31.61 4.08
N ARG A 309 50.29 31.42 3.57
CA ARG A 309 51.36 32.42 3.52
C ARG A 309 52.28 32.14 2.34
N LEU A 310 53.13 33.11 2.01
CA LEU A 310 54.25 32.86 1.12
C LEU A 310 55.22 31.85 1.78
N PRO A 311 55.86 30.97 0.98
CA PRO A 311 56.95 30.16 1.48
C PRO A 311 58.11 31.09 1.89
N THR A 312 58.84 30.68 2.92
CA THR A 312 60.16 31.25 3.17
C THR A 312 61.11 30.87 2.03
N GLU A 313 62.20 31.62 1.86
CA GLU A 313 63.20 31.32 0.82
C GLU A 313 63.74 29.89 0.95
N ALA A 314 64.02 29.44 2.18
CA ALA A 314 64.45 28.07 2.45
C ALA A 314 63.38 27.02 2.10
N GLU A 315 62.10 27.25 2.42
CA GLU A 315 61.01 26.33 2.03
C GLU A 315 60.85 26.25 0.51
N TRP A 316 61.00 27.39 -0.18
CA TRP A 316 60.91 27.46 -1.63
C TRP A 316 62.08 26.72 -2.29
N GLU A 317 63.32 27.00 -1.88
CA GLU A 317 64.51 26.33 -2.43
C GLU A 317 64.50 24.83 -2.11
N TYR A 318 64.12 24.44 -0.89
CA TYR A 318 63.96 23.02 -0.52
C TYR A 318 63.00 22.33 -1.47
N ALA A 319 61.80 22.89 -1.68
CA ALA A 319 60.79 22.31 -2.55
C ALA A 319 61.23 22.26 -4.02
N ALA A 320 61.91 23.29 -4.52
CA ALA A 320 62.39 23.38 -5.89
C ALA A 320 63.54 22.41 -6.20
N ARG A 321 64.42 22.16 -5.22
CA ARG A 321 65.59 21.28 -5.39
C ARG A 321 65.29 19.83 -5.05
N PHE A 322 64.24 19.55 -4.29
CA PHE A 322 63.94 18.20 -3.80
C PHE A 322 63.76 17.18 -4.94
N ARG A 323 64.44 16.05 -4.82
CA ARG A 323 64.33 14.87 -5.68
C ARG A 323 63.89 13.65 -4.85
N ASN A 324 63.64 12.54 -5.54
CA ASN A 324 63.20 11.31 -4.91
C ASN A 324 64.15 10.85 -3.78
N LYS A 325 63.57 10.36 -2.68
CA LYS A 325 64.29 9.78 -1.52
C LYS A 325 65.21 10.74 -0.75
N GLY A 326 64.96 12.04 -0.80
CA GLY A 326 65.73 13.02 -0.01
C GLY A 326 67.04 13.46 -0.66
N ASP A 327 67.19 13.21 -1.96
CA ASP A 327 68.22 13.82 -2.79
C ASP A 327 67.83 15.26 -3.16
N PHE A 328 68.80 16.13 -3.43
CA PHE A 328 68.57 17.51 -3.85
C PHE A 328 69.38 17.82 -5.10
N ALA A 329 68.74 18.42 -6.10
CA ALA A 329 69.43 18.95 -7.27
C ALA A 329 70.44 20.03 -6.83
N PRO A 330 71.59 20.18 -7.52
CA PRO A 330 72.46 21.34 -7.37
C PRO A 330 71.72 22.66 -7.66
N GLY A 331 72.18 23.78 -7.08
CA GLY A 331 71.50 25.07 -7.17
C GLY A 331 71.53 25.71 -8.57
N ASP A 332 72.41 25.23 -9.45
CA ASP A 332 72.51 25.63 -10.86
C ASP A 332 71.62 24.79 -11.80
N PHE A 333 70.68 24.00 -11.27
CA PHE A 333 69.75 23.19 -12.06
C PHE A 333 68.38 23.85 -12.08
N ALA A 334 67.67 23.76 -13.22
CA ALA A 334 66.24 24.03 -13.21
C ALA A 334 65.51 22.97 -12.36
N SER A 335 64.45 23.36 -11.66
CA SER A 335 63.65 22.45 -10.82
C SER A 335 63.17 21.25 -11.63
N GLY A 336 63.54 20.04 -11.20
CA GLY A 336 63.22 18.78 -11.89
C GLY A 336 64.17 18.38 -13.03
N ALA A 337 65.12 19.23 -13.42
CA ALA A 337 66.05 18.92 -14.51
C ALA A 337 67.04 17.81 -14.15
N SER A 338 67.46 17.08 -15.18
CA SER A 338 68.46 16.01 -15.07
C SER A 338 69.92 16.51 -15.12
N ALA A 339 70.15 17.74 -15.58
CA ALA A 339 71.46 18.39 -15.69
C ALA A 339 71.38 19.90 -15.37
N ASN A 340 72.53 20.58 -15.35
CA ASN A 340 72.61 22.01 -15.06
C ASN A 340 71.86 22.87 -16.09
N SER A 341 71.57 24.12 -15.72
CA SER A 341 70.78 25.05 -16.52
C SER A 341 71.43 25.45 -17.85
N SER A 342 72.71 25.12 -18.07
CA SER A 342 73.39 25.32 -19.36
C SER A 342 73.11 24.20 -20.34
N ASP A 343 72.66 23.02 -19.87
CA ASP A 343 72.14 21.96 -20.72
C ASP A 343 70.72 22.33 -21.19
N ILE A 344 70.66 22.88 -22.40
CA ILE A 344 69.40 23.29 -23.03
C ILE A 344 68.44 22.12 -23.16
N LYS A 345 68.91 20.90 -23.42
CA LYS A 345 68.05 19.73 -23.61
C LYS A 345 67.40 19.35 -22.28
N ALA A 346 68.19 19.18 -21.22
CA ALA A 346 67.67 18.85 -19.90
C ALA A 346 66.75 19.95 -19.34
N THR A 347 67.10 21.22 -19.57
CA THR A 347 66.28 22.36 -19.15
C THR A 347 64.96 22.45 -19.93
N SER A 348 64.97 22.12 -21.22
CA SER A 348 63.77 22.14 -22.07
C SER A 348 62.73 21.08 -21.69
N GLU A 349 63.12 20.04 -20.95
CA GLU A 349 62.19 19.00 -20.44
C GLU A 349 61.32 19.51 -19.28
N VAL A 350 61.76 20.56 -18.57
CA VAL A 350 61.12 21.01 -17.32
C VAL A 350 60.81 22.51 -17.26
N ALA A 351 61.36 23.32 -18.17
CA ALA A 351 61.17 24.77 -18.17
C ALA A 351 60.82 25.29 -19.57
N TRP A 352 60.05 26.38 -19.60
CA TRP A 352 59.71 27.14 -20.81
C TRP A 352 60.47 28.48 -20.80
N PHE A 353 61.22 28.75 -21.86
CA PHE A 353 62.11 29.90 -22.00
C PHE A 353 62.23 30.30 -23.48
N PRO A 354 62.81 31.47 -23.83
CA PRO A 354 62.69 32.03 -25.19
C PRO A 354 63.07 31.11 -26.35
N PHE A 355 63.95 30.12 -26.13
CA PHE A 355 64.36 29.17 -27.17
C PHE A 355 63.34 28.04 -27.44
N ASN A 356 62.48 27.69 -26.47
CA ASN A 356 61.46 26.65 -26.60
C ASN A 356 60.02 27.16 -26.42
N SER A 357 59.82 28.47 -26.32
CA SER A 357 58.52 29.14 -26.17
C SER A 357 58.12 29.99 -27.40
N PRO A 358 58.00 29.42 -28.63
CA PRO A 358 57.67 30.19 -29.82
C PRO A 358 56.25 30.76 -29.74
N ALA A 359 56.08 32.02 -30.14
CA ALA A 359 54.77 32.64 -30.25
C ALA A 359 53.85 31.81 -31.19
N PRO A 360 52.55 31.65 -30.87
CA PRO A 360 51.81 32.29 -29.77
C PRO A 360 51.82 31.50 -28.44
N ASN A 361 52.46 30.33 -28.38
CA ASN A 361 52.40 29.41 -27.24
C ASN A 361 53.58 29.64 -26.28
N ASN A 362 53.47 30.69 -25.47
CA ASN A 362 54.47 31.02 -24.45
C ASN A 362 54.26 30.29 -23.11
N HIS A 363 53.34 29.34 -23.05
CA HIS A 363 53.05 28.56 -21.85
C HIS A 363 52.71 27.10 -22.21
N PRO A 364 53.03 26.14 -21.34
CA PRO A 364 52.61 24.75 -21.50
C PRO A 364 51.08 24.68 -21.51
N GLN A 365 50.51 23.99 -22.51
CA GLN A 365 49.11 23.59 -22.48
C GLN A 365 49.00 22.34 -21.58
N PRO A 366 48.04 22.30 -20.64
CA PRO A 366 47.88 21.19 -19.71
C PRO A 366 47.52 19.86 -20.37
#